data_AF-Q4RPB5-F1
#
_entry.id   AF-Q4RPB5-F1
#
_cell.length_a   1.000
_cell.length_b   1.000
_cell.length_c   1.000
_cell.angle_alpha   90.00
_cell.angle_beta   90.00
_cell.angle_gamma   90.00
#
_symmetry.space_group_name_H-M   'P 1'
#
loop_
_entity.id
_entity.type
_entity.pdbx_description
1 polymer ?
#
loop_
_entity_poly.entity_id
_entity_poly.type
_entity_poly.pdbx_seq_one_letter_code
_entity_poly.pdbx_strand_id
1 'polypeptide(L)'
;YFVCQIPHGKKYDKKWLLGAIQNICSVPFKPVQYHIDHNRAHFYIDDSATATALHKCSHKITDRDGYKVEVHVNPSAPPSYLLTDLKPEQLEPLKLKSDRELDKLKGLKLVELWLNRNPLCDPFKDQAAYISAVRERFPRLLKLDGQDLPPPIGFDVETPTTIPPCKGSCFISDDIKALILRFLQQYYSVYDSGDRQPLLDAYHDGASFSLTTPYSTQNPSRSSLGEYHKDSRNLKRLKDSTIRYRLLKHTRLNVVAFLNELPKTQHDIASFTTDVNTYTNTLLAFTVSGIFKEG
;
A
#
# COMPACT_ATOMS: atom_id res chain seq x y z
N TYR A 1 7.89 20.85 10.29
CA TYR A 1 6.57 20.21 10.22
C TYR A 1 6.43 19.22 11.36
N PHE A 2 5.20 18.95 11.76
CA PHE A 2 4.88 17.94 12.76
C PHE A 2 3.81 17.02 12.18
N VAL A 3 3.97 15.71 12.41
CA VAL A 3 2.97 14.71 12.07
C VAL A 3 2.14 14.41 13.31
N CYS A 4 0.83 14.55 13.17
CA CYS A 4 -0.15 14.15 14.16
C CYS A 4 -0.67 12.77 13.80
N GLN A 5 -0.60 11.84 14.75
CA GLN A 5 -1.01 10.45 14.61
C GLN A 5 -2.03 10.12 15.69
N ILE A 6 -3.17 9.58 15.28
CA ILE A 6 -4.26 9.21 16.17
C ILE A 6 -4.47 7.69 16.06
N PRO A 7 -4.05 6.91 17.07
CA PRO A 7 -4.36 5.49 17.17
C PRO A 7 -5.87 5.24 17.08
N HIS A 8 -6.26 4.13 16.43
CA HIS A 8 -7.66 3.78 16.20
C HIS A 8 -8.45 4.83 15.40
N GLY A 9 -7.77 5.78 14.75
CA GLY A 9 -8.37 6.88 14.01
C GLY A 9 -9.31 6.44 12.88
N LYS A 10 -9.12 5.24 12.32
CA LYS A 10 -9.98 4.64 11.29
C LYS A 10 -11.43 4.41 11.77
N LYS A 11 -11.63 4.26 13.10
CA LYS A 11 -12.95 4.07 13.71
C LYS A 11 -13.84 5.31 13.60
N TYR A 12 -13.23 6.49 13.48
CA TYR A 12 -13.93 7.76 13.58
C TYR A 12 -14.14 8.39 12.21
N ASP A 13 -15.31 9.02 12.01
CA ASP A 13 -15.52 9.91 10.87
C ASP A 13 -14.53 11.09 10.93
N LYS A 14 -13.96 11.46 9.78
CA LYS A 14 -12.96 12.52 9.67
C LYS A 14 -13.49 13.86 10.20
N LYS A 15 -14.72 14.23 9.85
CA LYS A 15 -15.30 15.52 10.25
C LYS A 15 -15.56 15.55 11.75
N TRP A 16 -16.06 14.43 12.30
CA TRP A 16 -16.22 14.28 13.74
C TRP A 16 -14.88 14.36 14.48
N LEU A 17 -13.86 13.61 14.05
CA LEU A 17 -12.57 13.52 14.74
C LEU A 17 -11.86 14.88 14.78
N LEU A 18 -11.79 15.55 13.62
CA LEU A 18 -11.18 16.86 13.53
C LEU A 18 -11.97 17.92 14.32
N GLY A 19 -13.31 17.85 14.29
CA GLY A 19 -14.16 18.73 15.08
C GLY A 19 -14.00 18.52 16.60
N ALA A 20 -13.94 17.27 17.05
CA ALA A 20 -13.74 16.93 18.45
C ALA A 20 -12.38 17.42 18.97
N ILE A 21 -11.32 17.28 18.16
CA ILE A 21 -9.99 17.81 18.50
C ILE A 21 -10.00 19.33 18.50
N GLN A 22 -10.65 19.97 17.52
CA GLN A 22 -10.71 21.43 17.45
C GLN A 22 -11.45 22.05 18.63
N ASN A 23 -12.48 21.38 19.15
CA ASN A 23 -13.24 21.85 20.31
C ASN A 23 -12.43 21.83 21.61
N ILE A 24 -11.44 20.95 21.73
CA ILE A 24 -10.58 20.83 22.91
C ILE A 24 -9.25 21.59 22.76
N CYS A 25 -8.77 21.71 21.52
CA CYS A 25 -7.55 22.41 21.20
C CYS A 25 -7.74 23.92 21.39
N SER A 26 -6.87 24.53 22.19
CA SER A 26 -6.91 25.98 22.44
C SER A 26 -6.50 26.82 21.22
N VAL A 27 -5.93 26.18 20.20
CA VAL A 27 -5.43 26.83 18.98
C VAL A 27 -6.21 26.29 17.78
N PRO A 28 -6.72 27.15 16.88
CA PRO A 28 -7.29 26.70 15.61
C PRO A 28 -6.20 26.05 14.76
N PHE A 29 -6.48 24.85 14.23
CA PHE A 29 -5.52 24.14 13.38
C PHE A 29 -6.14 23.78 12.04
N LYS A 30 -5.29 23.77 11.00
CA LYS A 30 -5.67 23.31 9.67
C LYS A 30 -4.94 22.01 9.36
N PRO A 31 -5.63 20.85 9.37
CA PRO A 31 -4.99 19.58 9.10
C PRO A 31 -4.57 19.49 7.63
N VAL A 32 -3.29 19.25 7.40
CA VAL A 32 -2.69 19.08 6.08
C VAL A 32 -2.58 17.58 5.78
N GLN A 33 -3.04 17.15 4.60
CA GLN A 33 -2.97 15.76 4.14
C GLN A 33 -3.52 14.72 5.14
N TYR A 34 -4.78 14.88 5.54
CA TYR A 34 -5.46 13.86 6.32
C TYR A 34 -5.56 12.55 5.53
N HIS A 35 -5.00 11.48 6.05
CA HIS A 35 -5.10 10.14 5.50
C HIS A 35 -5.19 9.09 6.61
N ILE A 36 -5.66 7.90 6.26
CA ILE A 36 -5.68 6.76 7.16
C ILE A 36 -4.55 5.82 6.72
N ASP A 37 -3.65 5.52 7.64
CA ASP A 37 -2.64 4.48 7.47
C ASP A 37 -2.94 3.34 8.44
N HIS A 38 -3.22 2.16 7.90
CA HIS A 38 -3.69 0.99 8.64
C HIS A 38 -4.91 1.28 9.53
N ASN A 39 -4.68 1.50 10.83
CA ASN A 39 -5.71 1.79 11.84
C ASN A 39 -5.48 3.15 12.51
N ARG A 40 -4.66 4.01 11.92
CA ARG A 40 -4.28 5.31 12.48
C ARG A 40 -4.70 6.42 11.53
N ALA A 41 -5.17 7.54 12.08
CA ALA A 41 -5.37 8.76 11.31
C ALA A 41 -4.11 9.62 11.39
N HIS A 42 -3.68 10.16 10.25
CA HIS A 42 -2.46 10.93 10.11
C HIS A 42 -2.78 12.27 9.44
N PHE A 43 -2.25 13.36 9.96
CA PHE A 43 -2.24 14.67 9.30
C PHE A 43 -1.02 15.49 9.74
N TYR A 44 -0.69 16.52 8.99
CA TYR A 44 0.45 17.39 9.23
C TYR A 44 0.02 18.78 9.62
N ILE A 45 0.92 19.46 10.33
CA ILE A 45 0.86 20.88 10.70
C ILE A 45 2.25 21.49 10.54
N ASP A 46 2.29 22.77 10.22
CA ASP A 46 3.52 23.52 9.89
C ASP A 46 4.08 24.31 11.07
N ASP A 47 3.29 24.57 12.13
CA ASP A 47 3.71 25.37 13.28
C ASP A 47 3.85 24.58 14.61
N SER A 48 4.78 25.03 15.45
CA SER A 48 5.15 24.37 16.72
C SER A 48 4.17 24.66 17.87
N ALA A 49 3.50 25.82 17.85
CA ALA A 49 2.56 26.21 18.90
C ALA A 49 1.31 25.32 18.85
N THR A 50 0.76 25.11 17.66
CA THR A 50 -0.33 24.19 17.38
C THR A 50 0.07 22.74 17.66
N ALA A 51 1.29 22.33 17.32
CA ALA A 51 1.79 20.99 17.63
C ALA A 51 1.78 20.70 19.14
N THR A 52 2.23 21.68 19.93
CA THR A 52 2.23 21.60 21.39
C THR A 52 0.80 21.59 21.95
N ALA A 53 -0.10 22.40 21.39
CA ALA A 53 -1.50 22.44 21.80
C ALA A 53 -2.24 21.12 21.49
N LEU A 54 -2.01 20.54 20.31
CA LEU A 54 -2.58 19.25 19.91
C LEU A 54 -2.06 18.10 20.76
N HIS A 55 -0.78 18.10 21.12
CA HIS A 55 -0.23 17.08 22.02
C HIS A 55 -0.91 17.13 23.40
N LYS A 56 -1.20 18.33 23.91
CA LYS A 56 -1.96 18.55 25.16
C LYS A 56 -3.44 18.14 25.07
N CYS A 57 -3.95 17.81 23.89
CA CYS A 57 -5.31 17.29 23.70
C CYS A 57 -5.40 15.78 23.91
N SER A 58 -4.27 15.08 23.98
CA SER A 58 -4.25 13.62 24.17
C SER A 58 -5.04 13.23 25.43
N HIS A 59 -5.85 12.17 25.32
CA HIS A 59 -6.73 11.62 26.36
C HIS A 59 -7.84 12.54 26.87
N LYS A 60 -8.07 13.73 26.27
CA LYS A 60 -9.15 14.64 26.67
C LYS A 60 -10.47 14.42 25.95
N ILE A 61 -10.45 13.70 24.85
CA ILE A 61 -11.65 13.34 24.07
C ILE A 61 -12.03 11.91 24.46
N THR A 62 -13.27 11.69 24.85
CA THR A 62 -13.80 10.35 25.14
C THR A 62 -14.77 9.97 24.02
N ASP A 63 -14.56 8.80 23.43
CA ASP A 63 -15.44 8.28 22.38
C ASP A 63 -16.72 7.65 22.97
N ARG A 64 -17.58 7.14 22.09
CA ARG A 64 -18.86 6.53 22.48
C ARG A 64 -18.71 5.24 23.30
N ASP A 65 -17.58 4.56 23.17
CA ASP A 65 -17.29 3.30 23.85
C ASP A 65 -16.46 3.54 25.13
N GLY A 66 -16.29 4.80 25.55
CA GLY A 66 -15.53 5.18 26.73
C GLY A 66 -14.01 5.22 26.54
N TYR A 67 -13.51 5.05 25.31
CA TYR A 67 -12.09 5.11 25.00
C TYR A 67 -11.62 6.57 24.93
N LYS A 68 -10.50 6.86 25.60
CA LYS A 68 -9.87 8.18 25.58
C LYS A 68 -8.95 8.30 24.37
N VAL A 69 -9.31 9.14 23.41
CA VAL A 69 -8.57 9.31 22.15
C VAL A 69 -7.16 9.84 22.43
N GLU A 70 -6.17 9.12 21.92
CA GLU A 70 -4.76 9.49 21.97
C GLU A 70 -4.36 10.37 20.79
N VAL A 71 -3.57 11.42 21.05
CA VAL A 71 -3.04 12.31 20.01
C VAL A 71 -1.51 12.36 20.15
N HIS A 72 -0.82 11.68 19.24
CA HIS A 72 0.64 11.67 19.19
C HIS A 72 1.12 12.71 18.18
N VAL A 73 1.99 13.61 18.61
CA VAL A 73 2.55 14.66 17.75
C VAL A 73 4.06 14.52 17.75
N ASN A 74 4.64 14.27 16.57
CA ASN A 74 6.07 14.06 16.42
C ASN A 74 6.65 15.03 15.38
N PRO A 75 7.88 15.53 15.55
CA PRO A 75 8.59 16.24 14.49
C PRO A 75 8.69 15.37 13.23
N SER A 76 8.45 15.98 12.06
CA SER A 76 8.50 15.29 10.78
C SER A 76 9.07 16.20 9.70
N ALA A 77 9.66 15.59 8.66
CA ALA A 77 9.87 16.26 7.40
C ALA A 77 8.52 16.73 6.80
N PRO A 78 8.51 17.83 6.01
CA PRO A 78 7.32 18.22 5.25
C PRO A 78 6.79 17.07 4.39
N PRO A 79 5.46 16.93 4.25
CA PRO A 79 4.91 15.96 3.32
C PRO A 79 5.36 16.24 1.88
N SER A 80 5.69 15.18 1.14
CA SER A 80 6.41 15.20 -0.14
C SER A 80 5.76 16.03 -1.24
N TYR A 81 4.46 16.32 -1.15
CA TYR A 81 3.72 17.10 -2.13
C TYR A 81 3.79 18.62 -1.88
N LEU A 82 4.26 19.08 -0.71
CA LEU A 82 4.54 20.52 -0.48
C LEU A 82 5.80 20.98 -1.24
N LEU A 83 6.56 20.04 -1.81
CA LEU A 83 7.70 20.32 -2.69
C LEU A 83 7.30 20.50 -4.16
N THR A 84 6.04 20.19 -4.52
CA THR A 84 5.57 20.31 -5.91
C THR A 84 5.10 21.71 -6.29
N ASP A 85 4.77 22.56 -5.30
CA ASP A 85 4.30 23.95 -5.51
C ASP A 85 5.10 24.94 -4.64
N LEU A 86 6.43 24.98 -4.82
CA LEU A 86 7.24 26.04 -4.21
C LEU A 86 6.89 27.37 -4.89
N LYS A 87 6.19 28.26 -4.16
CA LYS A 87 6.02 29.65 -4.59
C LYS A 87 7.36 30.39 -4.52
N PRO A 88 7.59 31.40 -5.40
CA PRO A 88 8.83 32.18 -5.42
C PRO A 88 9.25 32.71 -4.04
N GLU A 89 8.28 33.05 -3.20
CA GLU A 89 8.49 33.63 -1.86
C GLU A 89 9.14 32.67 -0.85
N GLN A 90 9.10 31.35 -1.07
CA GLN A 90 9.67 30.35 -0.15
C GLN A 90 11.14 29.98 -0.44
N LEU A 91 11.67 30.44 -1.59
CA LEU A 91 13.07 30.22 -1.98
C LEU A 91 13.97 31.43 -1.64
N GLU A 92 13.40 32.59 -1.29
CA GLU A 92 14.16 33.81 -0.98
C GLU A 92 15.14 33.73 0.23
N PRO A 93 15.02 32.84 1.23
CA PRO A 93 15.99 32.79 2.33
C PRO A 93 16.93 31.58 2.30
N LEU A 94 16.91 30.74 1.26
CA LEU A 94 17.89 29.65 1.14
C LEU A 94 19.21 30.28 0.70
N LYS A 95 20.02 30.79 1.64
CA LYS A 95 21.39 31.28 1.42
C LYS A 95 22.31 30.17 0.90
N LEU A 96 22.02 29.64 -0.28
CA LEU A 96 22.75 28.57 -0.93
C LEU A 96 24.10 29.15 -1.34
N LYS A 97 25.17 28.60 -0.78
CA LYS A 97 26.53 29.15 -0.93
C LYS A 97 27.26 28.55 -2.12
N SER A 98 26.85 27.37 -2.57
CA SER A 98 27.43 26.66 -3.70
C SER A 98 26.34 25.95 -4.49
N ASP A 99 26.57 25.90 -5.80
CA ASP A 99 25.83 25.08 -6.75
C ASP A 99 25.67 23.62 -6.28
N ARG A 100 26.67 23.01 -5.63
CA ARG A 100 26.61 21.65 -5.06
C ARG A 100 25.44 21.42 -4.11
N GLU A 101 24.93 22.46 -3.46
CA GLU A 101 23.76 22.32 -2.59
C GLU A 101 22.49 21.94 -3.38
N LEU A 102 22.43 22.25 -4.68
CA LEU A 102 21.37 21.81 -5.58
C LEU A 102 21.38 20.30 -5.83
N ASP A 103 22.48 19.57 -5.54
CA ASP A 103 22.53 18.11 -5.69
C ASP A 103 21.58 17.40 -4.72
N LYS A 104 21.34 18.02 -3.56
CA LYS A 104 20.38 17.52 -2.55
C LYS A 104 18.93 17.60 -3.04
N LEU A 105 18.69 18.43 -4.05
CA LEU A 105 17.40 18.67 -4.68
C LEU A 105 17.30 17.94 -6.04
N LYS A 106 18.35 17.24 -6.47
CA LYS A 106 18.38 16.48 -7.72
C LYS A 106 17.27 15.43 -7.71
N GLY A 107 16.51 15.37 -8.80
CA GLY A 107 15.34 14.48 -8.95
C GLY A 107 13.98 15.16 -8.76
N LEU A 108 13.94 16.41 -8.29
CA LEU A 108 12.72 17.21 -8.34
C LEU A 108 12.38 17.57 -9.79
N LYS A 109 11.10 17.43 -10.16
CA LYS A 109 10.58 17.77 -11.49
C LYS A 109 10.18 19.24 -11.55
N LEU A 110 11.15 20.14 -11.37
CA LEU A 110 10.92 21.58 -11.39
C LEU A 110 10.76 22.10 -12.83
N VAL A 111 9.77 22.96 -13.03
CA VAL A 111 9.49 23.65 -14.31
C VAL A 111 9.98 25.09 -14.28
N GLU A 112 9.85 25.76 -13.13
CA GLU A 112 10.33 27.12 -12.86
C GLU A 112 11.15 27.13 -11.57
N LEU A 113 12.24 27.89 -11.56
CA LEU A 113 13.16 28.01 -10.42
C LEU A 113 13.70 29.43 -10.33
N TRP A 114 13.80 29.95 -9.10
CA TRP A 114 14.39 31.25 -8.79
C TRP A 114 15.56 31.03 -7.84
N LEU A 115 16.77 31.35 -8.29
CA LEU A 115 18.01 31.32 -7.51
C LEU A 115 18.68 32.70 -7.43
N ASN A 116 18.14 33.71 -8.13
CA ASN A 116 18.63 35.08 -8.07
C ASN A 116 18.79 35.54 -6.60
N ARG A 117 19.84 36.34 -6.34
CA ARG A 117 20.23 36.83 -5.00
C ARG A 117 20.83 35.78 -4.06
N ASN A 118 21.12 34.57 -4.52
CA ASN A 118 21.90 33.59 -3.76
C ASN A 118 23.40 33.70 -4.02
N PRO A 119 24.27 33.55 -3.00
CA PRO A 119 25.72 33.58 -3.18
C PRO A 119 26.27 32.51 -4.15
N LEU A 120 25.51 31.44 -4.42
CA LEU A 120 25.86 30.47 -5.46
C LEU A 120 25.97 31.07 -6.86
N CYS A 121 25.35 32.22 -7.13
CA CYS A 121 25.37 32.87 -8.44
C CYS A 121 26.69 33.61 -8.70
N ASP A 122 27.37 34.05 -7.64
CA ASP A 122 28.59 34.89 -7.71
C ASP A 122 29.78 34.24 -8.46
N PRO A 123 30.02 32.91 -8.38
CA PRO A 123 31.16 32.28 -9.05
C PRO A 123 30.97 32.10 -10.57
N PHE A 124 29.73 32.22 -11.09
CA PHE A 124 29.45 32.00 -12.51
C PHE A 124 29.81 33.25 -13.33
N LYS A 125 30.76 33.10 -14.26
CA LYS A 125 31.25 34.20 -15.10
C LYS A 125 30.35 34.50 -16.29
N ASP A 126 29.56 33.52 -16.71
CA ASP A 126 28.70 33.57 -17.88
C ASP A 126 27.37 32.87 -17.61
N GLN A 127 26.31 33.42 -18.21
CA GLN A 127 24.95 32.92 -18.04
C GLN A 127 24.78 31.50 -18.61
N ALA A 128 25.57 31.13 -19.63
CA ALA A 128 25.52 29.80 -20.23
C ALA A 128 26.04 28.71 -19.28
N ALA A 129 27.18 28.93 -18.60
CA ALA A 129 27.69 28.02 -17.58
C ALA A 129 26.72 27.86 -16.40
N TYR A 130 26.09 28.96 -15.98
CA TYR A 130 25.07 28.93 -14.94
C TYR A 130 23.84 28.10 -15.34
N ILE A 131 23.27 28.35 -16.52
CA ILE A 131 22.13 27.59 -17.05
C ILE A 131 22.48 26.10 -17.20
N SER A 132 23.67 25.79 -17.70
CA SER A 132 24.13 24.41 -17.88
C SER A 132 24.25 23.68 -16.54
N ALA A 133 24.87 24.30 -15.53
CA ALA A 133 25.01 23.73 -14.20
C ALA A 133 23.66 23.44 -13.52
N VAL A 134 22.68 24.34 -13.68
CA VAL A 134 21.32 24.14 -13.15
C VAL A 134 20.58 23.04 -13.91
N ARG A 135 20.67 23.02 -15.25
CA ARG A 135 19.99 22.01 -16.10
C ARG A 135 20.54 20.61 -15.97
N GLU A 136 21.80 20.46 -15.58
CA GLU A 136 22.38 19.16 -15.24
C GLU A 136 21.62 18.49 -14.08
N ARG A 137 21.10 19.29 -13.14
CA ARG A 137 20.37 18.80 -11.95
C ARG A 137 18.86 18.82 -12.16
N PHE A 138 18.36 19.77 -12.94
CA PHE A 138 16.94 19.93 -13.29
C PHE A 138 16.74 19.97 -14.81
N PRO A 139 16.79 18.81 -15.50
CA PRO A 139 16.74 18.76 -16.96
C PRO A 139 15.42 19.27 -17.56
N ARG A 140 14.34 19.29 -16.78
CA ARG A 140 13.00 19.70 -17.22
C ARG A 140 12.70 21.18 -16.97
N LEU A 141 13.69 21.95 -16.52
CA LEU A 141 13.51 23.36 -16.18
C LEU A 141 13.32 24.21 -17.45
N LEU A 142 12.18 24.89 -17.51
CA LEU A 142 11.78 25.78 -18.61
C LEU A 142 12.04 27.24 -18.28
N LYS A 143 12.06 27.62 -17.00
CA LYS A 143 12.23 29.02 -16.59
C LYS A 143 13.15 29.14 -15.38
N LEU A 144 14.16 30.00 -15.47
CA LEU A 144 15.14 30.25 -14.41
C LEU A 144 15.25 31.75 -14.17
N ASP A 145 15.04 32.20 -12.94
CA ASP A 145 15.12 33.62 -12.54
C ASP A 145 14.19 34.53 -13.36
N GLY A 146 13.05 33.99 -13.77
CA GLY A 146 12.10 34.68 -14.64
C GLY A 146 12.45 34.65 -16.14
N GLN A 147 13.59 34.10 -16.55
CA GLN A 147 14.02 33.96 -17.94
C GLN A 147 13.62 32.60 -18.52
N ASP A 148 13.02 32.61 -19.70
CA ASP A 148 12.70 31.38 -20.44
C ASP A 148 13.98 30.74 -21.00
N LEU A 149 14.14 29.45 -20.73
CA LEU A 149 15.28 28.67 -21.17
C LEU A 149 14.93 27.88 -22.44
N PRO A 150 15.88 27.67 -23.39
CA PRO A 150 15.61 26.94 -24.63
C PRO A 150 15.13 25.51 -24.35
N PRO A 151 14.25 24.89 -25.13
CA PRO A 151 13.69 23.57 -24.81
C PRO A 151 14.77 22.53 -24.43
N PRO A 152 14.57 21.71 -23.37
CA PRO A 152 15.50 20.64 -23.04
C PRO A 152 15.69 19.68 -24.21
N ILE A 153 16.92 19.28 -24.48
CA ILE A 153 17.22 18.23 -25.46
C ILE A 153 16.86 16.89 -24.80
N GLY A 154 15.59 16.49 -24.90
CA GLY A 154 15.11 15.19 -24.44
C GLY A 154 14.93 14.25 -25.63
N PHE A 155 15.73 13.18 -25.70
CA PHE A 155 15.33 12.00 -26.46
C PHE A 155 14.25 11.31 -25.64
N ASP A 156 12.99 11.64 -25.92
CA ASP A 156 11.85 11.02 -25.26
C ASP A 156 11.71 9.59 -25.76
N VAL A 157 12.37 8.65 -25.07
CA VAL A 157 12.05 7.23 -25.22
C VAL A 157 10.75 7.04 -24.45
N GLU A 158 9.63 7.15 -25.16
CA GLU A 158 8.29 6.87 -24.63
C GLU A 158 8.29 5.45 -24.05
N THR A 159 8.53 5.35 -22.76
CA THR A 159 8.45 4.11 -22.00
C THR A 159 7.05 4.08 -21.41
N PRO A 160 6.17 3.17 -21.86
CA PRO A 160 4.81 3.10 -21.34
C PRO A 160 4.86 2.84 -19.84
N THR A 161 4.47 3.84 -19.04
CA THR A 161 4.38 3.73 -17.56
C THR A 161 2.99 3.32 -17.10
N THR A 162 2.01 3.31 -18.03
CA THR A 162 0.63 2.95 -17.75
C THR A 162 0.48 1.43 -17.70
N ILE A 163 0.20 0.93 -16.50
CA ILE A 163 -0.26 -0.45 -16.31
C ILE A 163 -1.71 -0.61 -16.79
N PRO A 164 -2.10 -1.77 -17.35
CA PRO A 164 -3.49 -2.04 -17.70
C PRO A 164 -4.41 -1.90 -16.48
N PRO A 165 -5.66 -1.43 -16.67
CA PRO A 165 -6.60 -1.31 -15.56
C PRO A 165 -6.93 -2.67 -14.97
N CYS A 166 -6.93 -2.77 -13.64
CA CYS A 166 -7.39 -3.95 -12.92
C CYS A 166 -8.88 -4.18 -13.22
N LYS A 167 -9.23 -5.40 -13.61
CA LYS A 167 -10.62 -5.84 -13.78
C LYS A 167 -11.02 -6.73 -12.61
N GLY A 168 -12.33 -6.93 -12.44
CA GLY A 168 -12.85 -7.96 -11.54
C GLY A 168 -12.68 -9.35 -12.14
N SER A 169 -13.66 -10.22 -11.94
CA SER A 169 -13.64 -11.59 -12.46
C SER A 169 -13.56 -11.67 -13.99
N CYS A 170 -12.77 -12.61 -14.49
CA CYS A 170 -12.60 -12.89 -15.91
C CYS A 170 -13.11 -14.29 -16.27
N PHE A 171 -14.18 -14.35 -17.07
CA PHE A 171 -14.77 -15.59 -17.59
C PHE A 171 -14.70 -15.62 -19.12
N ILE A 172 -14.61 -16.83 -19.69
CA ILE A 172 -14.51 -17.03 -21.15
C ILE A 172 -15.90 -17.05 -21.82
N SER A 173 -16.92 -17.53 -21.10
CA SER A 173 -18.32 -17.52 -21.54
C SER A 173 -19.27 -17.52 -20.34
N ASP A 174 -20.54 -17.17 -20.57
CA ASP A 174 -21.57 -17.21 -19.53
C ASP A 174 -21.89 -18.64 -19.05
N ASP A 175 -21.75 -19.63 -19.94
CA ASP A 175 -21.93 -21.04 -19.57
C ASP A 175 -20.84 -21.51 -18.60
N ILE A 176 -19.58 -21.17 -18.88
CA ILE A 176 -18.45 -21.50 -18.01
C ILE A 176 -18.55 -20.74 -16.69
N LYS A 177 -19.00 -19.49 -16.73
CA LYS A 177 -19.30 -18.71 -15.52
C LYS A 177 -20.36 -19.41 -14.67
N ALA A 178 -21.48 -19.82 -15.24
CA ALA A 178 -22.55 -20.50 -14.51
C ALA A 178 -22.07 -21.84 -13.91
N LEU A 179 -21.29 -22.60 -14.68
CA LEU A 179 -20.68 -23.86 -14.22
C LEU A 179 -19.76 -23.65 -13.02
N ILE A 180 -18.82 -22.69 -13.10
CA ILE A 180 -17.87 -22.41 -12.03
C ILE A 180 -18.58 -21.89 -10.80
N LEU A 181 -19.52 -20.95 -10.94
CA LEU A 181 -20.25 -20.40 -9.80
C LEU A 181 -21.06 -21.47 -9.07
N ARG A 182 -21.70 -22.39 -9.80
CA ARG A 182 -22.41 -23.53 -9.21
C ARG A 182 -21.46 -24.48 -8.48
N PHE A 183 -20.31 -24.79 -9.09
CA PHE A 183 -19.27 -25.60 -8.46
C PHE A 183 -18.79 -24.96 -7.15
N LEU A 184 -18.46 -23.67 -7.17
CA LEU A 184 -17.98 -22.96 -5.98
C LEU A 184 -19.01 -22.92 -4.86
N GLN A 185 -20.28 -22.68 -5.20
CA GLN A 185 -21.36 -22.69 -4.22
C GLN A 185 -21.48 -24.06 -3.53
N GLN A 186 -21.46 -25.15 -4.30
CA GLN A 186 -21.55 -26.51 -3.76
C GLN A 186 -20.30 -26.90 -2.96
N TYR A 187 -19.11 -26.63 -3.52
CA TYR A 187 -17.84 -26.96 -2.89
C TYR A 187 -17.69 -26.26 -1.54
N TYR A 188 -17.91 -24.94 -1.48
CA TYR A 188 -17.76 -24.19 -0.22
C TYR A 188 -18.90 -24.43 0.75
N SER A 189 -20.11 -24.77 0.28
CA SER A 189 -21.19 -25.24 1.17
C SER A 189 -20.80 -26.52 1.92
N VAL A 190 -20.07 -27.43 1.30
CA VAL A 190 -19.54 -28.63 1.97
C VAL A 190 -18.32 -28.26 2.81
N TYR A 191 -17.40 -27.46 2.27
CA TYR A 191 -16.15 -27.08 2.93
C TYR A 191 -16.38 -26.40 4.29
N ASP A 192 -17.43 -25.57 4.38
CA ASP A 192 -17.80 -24.81 5.58
C ASP A 192 -18.81 -25.54 6.49
N SER A 193 -19.28 -26.72 6.10
CA SER A 193 -20.24 -27.50 6.90
C SER A 193 -19.67 -28.05 8.21
N GLY A 194 -18.34 -28.09 8.33
CA GLY A 194 -17.61 -28.71 9.43
C GLY A 194 -17.33 -30.20 9.24
N ASP A 195 -17.96 -30.86 8.27
CA ASP A 195 -17.58 -32.20 7.78
C ASP A 195 -17.21 -32.12 6.30
N ARG A 196 -15.91 -32.27 6.01
CA ARG A 196 -15.40 -32.15 4.63
C ARG A 196 -15.34 -33.50 3.91
N GLN A 197 -15.78 -34.60 4.53
CA GLN A 197 -15.83 -35.93 3.88
C GLN A 197 -16.54 -35.95 2.52
N PRO A 198 -17.68 -35.24 2.31
CA PRO A 198 -18.35 -35.26 1.01
C PRO A 198 -17.53 -34.67 -0.14
N LEU A 199 -16.42 -33.96 0.15
CA LEU A 199 -15.50 -33.51 -0.90
C LEU A 199 -14.79 -34.67 -1.62
N LEU A 200 -14.84 -35.91 -1.10
CA LEU A 200 -14.32 -37.10 -1.77
C LEU A 200 -14.93 -37.33 -3.16
N ASP A 201 -16.15 -36.85 -3.39
CA ASP A 201 -16.85 -36.94 -4.67
C ASP A 201 -16.43 -35.84 -5.65
N ALA A 202 -15.84 -34.75 -5.16
CA ALA A 202 -15.34 -33.65 -5.98
C ALA A 202 -13.88 -33.85 -6.43
N TYR A 203 -13.10 -34.66 -5.71
CA TYR A 203 -11.70 -34.92 -6.01
C TYR A 203 -11.49 -36.21 -6.81
N HIS A 204 -10.70 -36.13 -7.88
CA HIS A 204 -10.24 -37.30 -8.64
C HIS A 204 -9.35 -38.23 -7.81
N ASP A 205 -9.33 -39.54 -8.10
CA ASP A 205 -8.54 -40.53 -7.35
C ASP A 205 -7.05 -40.16 -7.24
N GLY A 206 -6.48 -39.60 -8.30
CA GLY A 206 -5.10 -39.08 -8.36
C GLY A 206 -4.94 -37.58 -8.07
N ALA A 207 -5.93 -36.94 -7.42
CA ALA A 207 -5.87 -35.51 -7.14
C ALA A 207 -4.65 -35.14 -6.27
N SER A 208 -4.12 -33.94 -6.49
CA SER A 208 -3.01 -33.39 -5.72
C SER A 208 -3.40 -32.06 -5.08
N PHE A 209 -2.97 -31.84 -3.84
CA PHE A 209 -3.23 -30.61 -3.10
C PHE A 209 -1.97 -30.15 -2.37
N SER A 210 -1.74 -28.84 -2.35
CA SER A 210 -0.70 -28.22 -1.53
C SER A 210 -1.14 -26.86 -1.01
N LEU A 211 -0.71 -26.52 0.19
CA LEU A 211 -0.97 -25.22 0.81
C LEU A 211 0.30 -24.36 0.78
N THR A 212 0.16 -23.06 0.60
CA THR A 212 1.26 -22.10 0.75
C THR A 212 0.78 -20.88 1.52
N THR A 213 1.51 -20.52 2.57
CA THR A 213 1.31 -19.28 3.32
C THR A 213 2.34 -18.22 2.92
N PRO A 214 2.01 -16.92 3.02
CA PRO A 214 2.98 -15.86 2.88
C PRO A 214 4.13 -16.04 3.88
N TYR A 215 5.33 -15.64 3.47
CA TYR A 215 6.45 -15.61 4.40
C TYR A 215 6.25 -14.48 5.42
N SER A 216 6.25 -14.83 6.69
CA SER A 216 6.28 -13.86 7.78
C SER A 216 7.61 -13.95 8.52
N THR A 217 8.23 -12.79 8.75
CA THR A 217 9.39 -12.63 9.65
C THR A 217 8.96 -12.47 11.10
N GLN A 218 7.65 -12.40 11.36
CA GLN A 218 7.12 -12.28 12.72
C GLN A 218 7.41 -13.56 13.51
N ASN A 219 7.53 -13.40 14.83
CA ASN A 219 7.68 -14.52 15.74
C ASN A 219 6.53 -15.53 15.51
N PRO A 220 6.80 -16.82 15.27
CA PRO A 220 5.78 -17.84 14.99
C PRO A 220 4.65 -17.86 16.04
N SER A 221 4.97 -17.59 17.30
CA SER A 221 4.00 -17.51 18.42
C SER A 221 2.99 -16.36 18.31
N ARG A 222 3.22 -15.38 17.44
CA ARG A 222 2.35 -14.21 17.22
C ARG A 222 1.70 -14.20 15.83
N SER A 223 1.96 -15.22 15.01
CA SER A 223 1.42 -15.31 13.66
C SER A 223 -0.01 -15.87 13.72
N SER A 224 -0.98 -15.12 13.21
CA SER A 224 -2.36 -15.62 13.03
C SER A 224 -2.43 -16.84 12.11
N LEU A 225 -1.43 -17.05 11.24
CA LEU A 225 -1.34 -18.20 10.34
C LEU A 225 -0.57 -19.40 10.92
N GLY A 226 -0.35 -19.42 12.25
CA GLY A 226 0.46 -20.44 12.94
C GLY A 226 0.07 -21.88 12.57
N GLU A 227 -1.23 -22.17 12.55
CA GLU A 227 -1.76 -23.51 12.28
C GLU A 227 -1.51 -23.99 10.84
N TYR A 228 -1.39 -23.05 9.90
CA TYR A 228 -1.16 -23.33 8.47
C TYR A 228 0.33 -23.42 8.12
N HIS A 229 1.21 -22.78 8.90
CA HIS A 229 2.65 -22.71 8.59
C HIS A 229 3.33 -24.08 8.58
N LYS A 230 2.87 -25.01 9.42
CA LYS A 230 3.44 -26.38 9.50
C LYS A 230 3.27 -27.17 8.19
N ASP A 231 2.26 -26.82 7.39
CA ASP A 231 1.92 -27.46 6.12
C ASP A 231 2.25 -26.61 4.88
N SER A 232 2.89 -25.45 5.08
CA SER A 232 3.21 -24.51 4.00
C SER A 232 4.34 -25.03 3.10
N ARG A 233 4.06 -25.19 1.80
CA ARG A 233 4.97 -25.75 0.79
C ARG A 233 5.55 -24.68 -0.13
N ASN A 234 6.50 -23.90 0.38
CA ASN A 234 7.21 -22.90 -0.42
C ASN A 234 8.53 -23.43 -1.00
N LEU A 235 8.54 -23.84 -2.28
CA LEU A 235 9.71 -24.44 -2.95
C LEU A 235 10.92 -23.50 -3.09
N LYS A 236 10.72 -22.18 -3.02
CA LYS A 236 11.82 -21.20 -3.03
C LYS A 236 12.69 -21.37 -1.79
N ARG A 237 12.08 -21.66 -0.64
CA ARG A 237 12.73 -21.75 0.68
C ARG A 237 13.01 -23.18 1.10
N LEU A 238 12.07 -24.08 0.87
CA LEU A 238 12.21 -25.48 1.24
C LEU A 238 13.13 -26.19 0.26
N LYS A 239 14.29 -26.68 0.72
CA LYS A 239 15.28 -27.38 -0.12
C LYS A 239 15.20 -28.91 0.00
N ASP A 240 14.81 -29.41 1.16
CA ASP A 240 14.72 -30.84 1.43
C ASP A 240 13.66 -31.54 0.56
N SER A 241 14.07 -32.56 -0.20
CA SER A 241 13.22 -33.28 -1.15
C SER A 241 12.14 -34.11 -0.45
N THR A 242 12.49 -34.75 0.67
CA THR A 242 11.60 -35.60 1.45
C THR A 242 10.44 -34.78 2.02
N ILE A 243 10.74 -33.59 2.57
CA ILE A 243 9.72 -32.67 3.08
C ILE A 243 8.87 -32.12 1.92
N ARG A 244 9.48 -31.80 0.76
CA ARG A 244 8.72 -31.36 -0.43
C ARG A 244 7.72 -32.39 -0.92
N TYR A 245 8.07 -33.66 -0.85
CA TYR A 245 7.18 -34.78 -1.18
C TYR A 245 6.07 -34.91 -0.13
N ARG A 246 6.42 -34.92 1.16
CA ARG A 246 5.46 -35.06 2.27
C ARG A 246 4.41 -33.94 2.34
N LEU A 247 4.78 -32.70 2.00
CA LEU A 247 3.87 -31.54 2.01
C LEU A 247 2.93 -31.50 0.80
N LEU A 248 3.14 -32.34 -0.22
CA LEU A 248 2.19 -32.52 -1.31
C LEU A 248 1.24 -33.66 -0.94
N LYS A 249 -0.05 -33.37 -0.82
CA LYS A 249 -1.06 -34.40 -0.57
C LYS A 249 -1.44 -35.01 -1.92
N HIS A 250 -1.27 -36.31 -2.06
CA HIS A 250 -1.58 -37.05 -3.28
C HIS A 250 -2.64 -38.10 -3.00
N THR A 251 -3.59 -38.26 -3.91
CA THR A 251 -4.85 -39.00 -3.83
C THR A 251 -5.98 -38.27 -3.11
N ARG A 252 -7.23 -38.46 -3.56
CA ARG A 252 -8.40 -37.82 -2.94
C ARG A 252 -8.53 -38.09 -1.44
N LEU A 253 -8.19 -39.29 -0.98
CA LEU A 253 -8.24 -39.64 0.45
C LEU A 253 -7.28 -38.77 1.26
N ASN A 254 -6.02 -38.63 0.84
CA ASN A 254 -5.04 -37.81 1.55
C ASN A 254 -5.38 -36.32 1.46
N VAL A 255 -5.96 -35.87 0.33
CA VAL A 255 -6.42 -34.49 0.17
C VAL A 255 -7.53 -34.20 1.18
N VAL A 256 -8.60 -34.99 1.19
CA VAL A 256 -9.76 -34.74 2.07
C VAL A 256 -9.43 -34.97 3.54
N ALA A 257 -8.58 -35.96 3.86
CA ALA A 257 -8.06 -36.14 5.21
C ALA A 257 -7.31 -34.89 5.68
N PHE A 258 -6.42 -34.34 4.86
CA PHE A 258 -5.72 -33.10 5.18
C PHE A 258 -6.67 -31.91 5.29
N LEU A 259 -7.65 -31.79 4.39
CA LEU A 259 -8.66 -30.73 4.48
C LEU A 259 -9.44 -30.81 5.80
N ASN A 260 -9.76 -32.00 6.31
CA ASN A 260 -10.42 -32.16 7.62
C ASN A 260 -9.54 -31.75 8.81
N GLU A 261 -8.21 -31.78 8.67
CA GLU A 261 -7.27 -31.31 9.70
C GLU A 261 -7.18 -29.77 9.77
N LEU A 262 -7.62 -29.06 8.73
CA LEU A 262 -7.63 -27.60 8.70
C LEU A 262 -8.73 -27.02 9.61
N PRO A 263 -8.53 -25.82 10.19
CA PRO A 263 -9.55 -25.13 10.98
C PRO A 263 -10.89 -25.02 10.24
N LYS A 264 -12.00 -24.98 10.99
CA LYS A 264 -13.32 -24.73 10.41
C LYS A 264 -13.37 -23.31 9.85
N THR A 265 -14.12 -23.14 8.77
CA THR A 265 -14.15 -21.88 8.01
C THR A 265 -15.56 -21.48 7.67
N GLN A 266 -15.72 -20.19 7.37
CA GLN A 266 -16.88 -19.61 6.72
C GLN A 266 -16.40 -18.65 5.63
N HIS A 267 -16.69 -18.96 4.37
CA HIS A 267 -16.28 -18.18 3.21
C HIS A 267 -17.33 -17.12 2.85
N ASP A 268 -16.88 -15.93 2.49
CA ASP A 268 -17.73 -14.92 1.87
C ASP A 268 -17.76 -15.13 0.35
N ILE A 269 -18.69 -15.97 -0.12
CA ILE A 269 -18.84 -16.28 -1.55
C ILE A 269 -19.15 -15.02 -2.37
N ALA A 270 -19.80 -14.01 -1.79
CA ALA A 270 -20.10 -12.76 -2.48
C ALA A 270 -18.84 -11.92 -2.73
N SER A 271 -17.76 -12.15 -1.97
CA SER A 271 -16.48 -11.48 -2.16
C SER A 271 -15.61 -12.12 -3.24
N PHE A 272 -16.01 -13.27 -3.81
CA PHE A 272 -15.13 -14.03 -4.69
C PHE A 272 -14.94 -13.33 -6.03
N THR A 273 -13.68 -13.20 -6.42
CA THR A 273 -13.29 -12.90 -7.80
C THR A 273 -12.68 -14.14 -8.43
N THR A 274 -13.13 -14.48 -9.63
CA THR A 274 -12.69 -15.69 -10.33
C THR A 274 -12.09 -15.35 -11.67
N ASP A 275 -10.91 -15.91 -11.94
CA ASP A 275 -10.22 -15.78 -13.22
C ASP A 275 -10.05 -17.16 -13.85
N VAL A 276 -10.53 -17.33 -15.08
CA VAL A 276 -10.27 -18.55 -15.86
C VAL A 276 -8.87 -18.46 -16.47
N ASN A 277 -7.97 -19.33 -16.01
CA ASN A 277 -6.57 -19.35 -16.42
C ASN A 277 -6.39 -20.09 -17.75
N THR A 278 -7.08 -21.22 -17.92
CA THR A 278 -6.93 -22.09 -19.10
C THR A 278 -8.22 -22.90 -19.29
N TYR A 279 -8.67 -23.00 -20.54
CA TYR A 279 -9.81 -23.81 -20.90
C TYR A 279 -9.51 -24.58 -22.19
N THR A 280 -9.58 -25.90 -22.10
CA THR A 280 -9.41 -26.84 -23.21
C THR A 280 -10.48 -27.92 -23.12
N ASN A 281 -10.53 -28.80 -24.12
CA ASN A 281 -11.47 -29.94 -24.14
C ASN A 281 -11.24 -30.93 -22.98
N THR A 282 -10.08 -30.88 -22.32
CA THR A 282 -9.69 -31.84 -21.26
C THR A 282 -9.48 -31.19 -19.90
N LEU A 283 -9.43 -29.86 -19.82
CA LEU A 283 -9.09 -29.15 -18.59
C LEU A 283 -9.75 -27.76 -18.56
N LEU A 284 -10.37 -27.47 -17.42
CA LEU A 284 -10.74 -26.11 -17.02
C LEU A 284 -9.95 -25.76 -15.76
N ALA A 285 -9.08 -24.76 -15.85
CA ALA A 285 -8.28 -24.25 -14.74
C ALA A 285 -8.68 -22.81 -14.46
N PHE A 286 -8.97 -22.50 -13.20
CA PHE A 286 -9.37 -21.18 -12.75
C PHE A 286 -8.78 -20.88 -11.37
N THR A 287 -8.67 -19.59 -11.06
CA THR A 287 -8.19 -19.07 -9.77
C THR A 287 -9.34 -18.37 -9.07
N VAL A 288 -9.49 -18.63 -7.77
CA VAL A 288 -10.46 -17.93 -6.93
C VAL A 288 -9.71 -17.10 -5.91
N SER A 289 -10.02 -15.81 -5.84
CA SER A 289 -9.54 -14.91 -4.78
C SER A 289 -10.74 -14.47 -3.96
N GLY A 290 -10.61 -14.49 -2.64
CA GLY A 290 -11.70 -14.17 -1.72
C GLY A 290 -11.23 -14.15 -0.28
N ILE A 291 -12.19 -14.02 0.64
CA ILE A 291 -11.91 -14.04 2.08
C ILE A 291 -12.72 -15.14 2.77
N PHE A 292 -12.18 -15.61 3.88
CA PHE A 292 -12.86 -16.50 4.80
C PHE A 292 -12.57 -16.07 6.24
N LYS A 293 -13.42 -16.52 7.15
CA LYS A 293 -13.24 -16.38 8.59
C LYS A 293 -13.12 -17.78 9.19
N GLU A 294 -12.19 -17.96 10.12
CA GLU A 294 -12.11 -19.17 10.94
C GLU A 294 -13.22 -19.19 11.99
N GLY A 295 -13.79 -20.39 12.21
CA GLY A 295 -14.90 -20.64 13.13
C GLY A 295 -14.46 -21.23 14.47
#